data_AF-A0A2E1H2R3-F1
#
_entry.id   AF-A0A2E1H2R3-F1
#
_cell.length_a   1.000
_cell.length_b   1.000
_cell.length_c   1.000
_cell.angle_alpha   90.00
_cell.angle_beta   90.00
_cell.angle_gamma   90.00
#
_symmetry.space_group_name_H-M   'P 1'
#
loop_
_entity.id
_entity.type
_entity.pdbx_description
1 polymer ?
#
loop_
_entity_poly.entity_id
_entity_poly.type
_entity_poly.pdbx_seq_one_letter_code
_entity_poly.pdbx_strand_id
1 'polypeptide(L)' 'MVQRVPDENLPIEGSILANLVKASKSDKVILSFIDGRALTGGLLVNPIQRTGLLYNLAEEIRIDWRLEEIAGVEIVA' A
#
# COMPACT_ATOMS: atom_id res chain seq x y z
N MET A 1 15.53 -19.06 15.10
CA MET A 1 14.60 -19.86 14.29
C MET A 1 13.94 -18.92 13.29
N VAL A 2 14.27 -19.01 12.00
CA VAL A 2 13.58 -18.23 10.96
C VAL A 2 12.31 -18.99 10.63
N GLN A 3 11.16 -18.53 11.13
CA GLN A 3 9.87 -19.07 10.70
C GLN A 3 9.75 -18.83 9.20
N ARG A 4 9.67 -19.90 8.41
CA ARG A 4 9.27 -19.80 7.01
C ARG A 4 7.83 -19.33 7.00
N VAL A 5 7.59 -18.19 6.37
CA VAL A 5 6.25 -17.65 6.15
C VAL A 5 5.51 -18.63 5.22
N PRO A 6 4.28 -19.06 5.55
CA PRO A 6 3.51 -19.92 4.66
C PRO A 6 3.23 -19.21 3.33
N ASP A 7 3.38 -19.91 2.20
CA ASP A 7 3.25 -19.36 0.85
C ASP A 7 1.89 -18.68 0.59
N GLU A 8 0.83 -19.03 1.35
CA GLU A 8 -0.50 -18.42 1.27
C GLU A 8 -0.54 -16.92 1.61
N ASN A 9 0.51 -16.40 2.25
CA ASN A 9 0.62 -14.98 2.63
C ASN A 9 1.42 -14.14 1.62
N LEU A 10 1.96 -14.75 0.57
CA LEU A 10 2.65 -14.00 -0.48
C LEU A 10 1.61 -13.31 -1.38
N PRO A 11 1.83 -12.03 -1.76
CA PRO A 11 0.97 -11.35 -2.71
C PRO A 11 0.94 -12.10 -4.04
N ILE A 12 -0.25 -12.46 -4.51
CA ILE A 12 -0.44 -13.07 -5.82
C ILE A 12 -0.11 -12.02 -6.90
N GLU A 13 0.58 -12.42 -7.95
CA GLU A 13 0.91 -11.55 -9.09
C GLU A 13 -0.36 -10.96 -9.71
N GLY A 14 -0.40 -9.64 -9.90
CA GLY A 14 -1.59 -8.91 -10.37
C GLY A 14 -2.61 -8.53 -9.28
N SER A 15 -2.43 -8.97 -8.03
CA SER A 15 -3.28 -8.53 -6.91
C SER A 15 -3.01 -7.07 -6.52
N ILE A 16 -4.02 -6.40 -5.95
CA ILE A 16 -3.86 -5.05 -5.41
C ILE A 16 -2.75 -4.98 -4.34
N LEU A 17 -2.60 -6.02 -3.52
CA LEU A 17 -1.51 -6.10 -2.53
C LEU A 17 -0.14 -6.15 -3.20
N ALA A 18 0.03 -6.91 -4.28
CA ALA A 18 1.28 -6.95 -5.04
C ALA A 18 1.60 -5.58 -5.65
N ASN A 19 0.58 -4.88 -6.16
CA ASN A 19 0.73 -3.52 -6.68
C ASN A 19 1.16 -2.53 -5.58
N LEU A 20 0.57 -2.63 -4.38
CA LEU A 20 0.96 -1.80 -3.23
C LEU A 20 2.42 -2.05 -2.83
N VAL A 21 2.84 -3.31 -2.72
CA VAL A 21 4.23 -3.67 -2.38
C VAL A 21 5.22 -3.19 -3.45
N LYS A 22 4.83 -3.20 -4.73
CA LYS A 22 5.64 -2.63 -5.81
C LYS A 22 5.71 -1.11 -5.69
N ALA A 23 4.57 -0.46 -5.47
CA ALA A 23 4.45 0.99 -5.40
C ALA A 23 5.17 1.58 -4.18
N SER A 24 5.27 0.85 -3.07
CA SER A 24 5.99 1.28 -1.85
C SER A 24 7.50 1.47 -2.05
N LYS A 25 8.05 1.05 -3.20
CA LYS A 25 9.45 1.28 -3.58
C LYS A 25 9.65 2.59 -4.36
N SER A 26 8.57 3.29 -4.68
CA SER A 26 8.59 4.54 -5.42
C SER A 26 8.56 5.72 -4.45
N ASP A 27 9.12 6.86 -4.86
CA ASP A 27 9.16 8.06 -4.01
C ASP A 27 7.77 8.63 -3.74
N LYS A 28 6.85 8.46 -4.69
CA LYS A 28 5.51 9.04 -4.66
C LYS A 28 4.50 8.13 -5.36
N VAL A 29 3.34 7.98 -4.72
CA VAL A 29 2.21 7.21 -5.25
C VAL A 29 0.92 8.00 -5.09
N ILE A 30 -0.08 7.66 -5.89
CA ILE A 30 -1.48 7.99 -5.65
C ILE A 30 -2.15 6.71 -5.14
N LEU A 31 -2.77 6.81 -3.96
CA LEU A 31 -3.52 5.74 -3.34
C LEU A 31 -5.01 6.08 -3.40
N SER A 32 -5.77 5.25 -4.09
CA SER A 32 -7.22 5.41 -4.27
C SER A 32 -7.95 4.51 -3.28
N PHE A 33 -8.87 5.09 -2.52
CA PHE A 33 -9.68 4.42 -1.51
C PHE A 33 -11.07 4.09 -2.07
N ILE A 34 -11.71 3.06 -1.51
CA ILE A 34 -13.06 2.63 -1.92
C ILE A 34 -14.15 3.67 -1.65
N ASP A 35 -13.89 4.60 -0.74
CA ASP A 35 -14.79 5.73 -0.41
C ASP A 35 -14.68 6.88 -1.42
N GLY A 36 -13.86 6.73 -2.46
CA GLY A 36 -13.66 7.70 -3.53
C GLY A 36 -12.55 8.73 -3.27
N ARG A 37 -11.89 8.70 -2.10
CA ARG A 37 -10.70 9.53 -1.87
C ARG A 37 -9.54 9.03 -2.71
N ALA A 38 -8.77 9.94 -3.27
CA ALA A 38 -7.47 9.65 -3.90
C ALA A 38 -6.43 10.59 -3.30
N LEU A 39 -5.42 10.02 -2.66
CA LEU A 39 -4.44 10.77 -1.90
C LEU A 39 -3.05 10.46 -2.40
N THR A 40 -2.21 11.48 -2.41
CA THR A 40 -0.86 11.39 -2.94
C THR A 40 0.15 11.42 -1.81
N GLY A 41 1.17 10.56 -1.85
CA GLY A 41 2.18 10.54 -0.81
C GLY A 41 3.20 9.42 -0.95
N GLY A 42 4.04 9.28 0.07
CA GLY A 42 4.89 8.11 0.27
C GLY A 42 4.07 6.96 0.89
N LEU A 43 4.43 5.73 0.55
CA LEU A 43 3.67 4.54 0.91
C LEU A 43 4.52 3.55 1.71
N LEU A 44 4.04 3.16 2.88
CA LEU A 44 4.54 2.01 3.64
C LEU A 44 3.51 0.89 3.59
N VAL A 45 3.99 -0.34 3.40
CA VAL A 45 3.14 -1.53 3.28
C VAL A 45 3.62 -2.60 4.24
N ASN A 46 2.70 -3.13 5.03
CA ASN A 46 2.86 -4.38 5.76
C ASN A 46 2.10 -5.50 5.02
N PRO A 47 2.78 -6.29 4.17
CA PRO A 47 2.12 -7.31 3.38
C PRO A 47 1.54 -8.46 4.22
N ILE A 48 2.10 -8.70 5.41
CA ILE A 48 1.66 -9.77 6.31
C ILE A 48 0.30 -9.42 6.92
N GLN A 49 0.17 -8.20 7.43
CA GLN A 49 -1.09 -7.75 8.06
C GLN A 49 -2.07 -7.17 7.04
N ARG A 50 -1.66 -6.99 5.77
CA ARG A 50 -2.46 -6.36 4.71
C ARG A 50 -2.91 -4.96 5.11
N THR A 51 -2.00 -4.22 5.72
CA THR A 51 -2.19 -2.84 6.19
C THR A 51 -1.01 -1.98 5.76
N GLY A 52 -1.09 -0.68 5.99
CA GLY A 52 0.04 0.21 5.84
C GLY A 52 -0.26 1.64 6.18
N LEU A 53 0.61 2.53 5.71
CA LEU A 53 0.53 3.96 5.96
C LEU A 53 0.77 4.72 4.67
N LEU A 54 -0.12 5.66 4.37
CA LEU A 54 0.11 6.72 3.39
C LEU A 54 0.50 8.00 4.15
N TYR A 55 1.58 8.65 3.74
CA TYR A 55 2.03 9.88 4.36
C TYR A 55 2.40 10.93 3.31
N ASN A 56 1.99 12.17 3.55
CA ASN A 56 2.42 13.34 2.79
C ASN A 56 2.87 14.41 3.78
N LEU A 57 4.18 14.60 3.91
CA LEU A 57 4.74 15.55 4.87
C LEU A 57 4.48 17.01 4.49
N ALA A 58 4.32 17.31 3.20
CA ALA A 58 4.06 18.68 2.76
C ALA A 58 2.63 19.13 3.11
N GLU A 59 1.68 18.20 3.11
CA GLU A 59 0.27 18.45 3.45
C GLU A 59 -0.08 18.03 4.88
N GLU A 60 0.91 17.58 5.66
CA GLU A 60 0.74 17.05 7.02
C GLU A 60 -0.28 15.88 7.12
N ILE A 61 -0.41 15.10 6.05
CA ILE A 61 -1.33 13.96 5.97
C ILE A 61 -0.61 12.70 6.44
N ARG A 62 -1.26 11.95 7.32
CA ARG A 62 -0.85 10.60 7.72
C ARG A 62 -2.08 9.73 7.91
N ILE A 63 -2.23 8.70 7.10
CA ILE A 63 -3.41 7.83 7.10
C ILE A 63 -2.96 6.38 7.15
N ASP A 64 -3.32 5.71 8.24
CA ASP A 64 -3.27 4.26 8.31
C ASP A 64 -4.40 3.68 7.44
N TRP A 65 -4.12 2.60 6.74
CA TRP A 65 -5.08 1.94 5.86
C TRP A 65 -5.03 0.43 5.99
N ARG A 66 -6.13 -0.21 5.58
CA ARG A 66 -6.28 -1.66 5.42
C ARG A 66 -6.58 -2.00 3.96
N LEU A 67 -6.18 -3.19 3.52
CA LEU A 67 -6.29 -3.59 2.12
C LEU A 67 -7.73 -3.51 1.58
N GLU A 68 -8.71 -3.84 2.41
CA GLU A 68 -10.13 -3.74 2.07
C GLU A 68 -10.61 -2.31 1.79
N GLU A 69 -9.86 -1.30 2.24
CA GLU A 69 -10.18 0.11 2.02
C GLU A 69 -9.58 0.65 0.72
N ILE A 70 -8.74 -0.13 0.03
CA ILE A 70 -7.99 0.32 -1.15
C ILE A 70 -8.68 -0.13 -2.44
N ALA A 71 -9.00 0.84 -3.29
CA ALA A 71 -9.52 0.62 -4.63
C ALA A 71 -8.41 0.50 -5.69
N GLY A 72 -7.28 1.19 -5.51
CA GLY A 72 -6.20 1.23 -6.49
C GLY A 72 -4.94 1.91 -6.00
N VAL A 73 -3.85 1.71 -6.73
CA VAL A 73 -2.57 2.40 -6.50
C VAL A 73 -1.90 2.70 -7.83
N GLU A 74 -1.39 3.91 -7.96
CA GLU A 74 -0.66 4.38 -9.15
C GLU A 74 0.69 4.98 -8.73
N ILE A 75 1.73 4.67 -9.49
CA ILE A 75 3.08 5.22 -9.26
C ILE A 75 3.18 6.54 -10.02
N VAL A 76 3.58 7.61 -9.33
CA VAL A 76 3.85 8.90 -9.97
C VAL A 76 5.33 8.95 -10.35
N ALA A 77 5.60 9.04 -11.65
CA ALA A 77 6.95 9.19 -12.21
C ALA A 77 7.47 10.63 -12.12
#